data_AF-A0A356KLB1-F1
#
_entry.id   AF-A0A356KLB1-F1
#
_cell.length_a   1.000
_cell.length_b   1.000
_cell.length_c   1.000
_cell.angle_alpha   90.00
_cell.angle_beta   90.00
_cell.angle_gamma   90.00
#
_symmetry.space_group_name_H-M   'P 1'
#
loop_
_entity.id
_entity.type
_entity.pdbx_description
1 polymer ?
#
loop_
_entity_poly.entity_id
_entity_poly.type
_entity_poly.pdbx_seq_one_letter_code
_entity_poly.pdbx_strand_id
1 'polypeptide(L)' 'RGGMGVVYRAREPRLQTDVAIKVVLGALTPDARARFEREARACAQLRHPNLVRVVALGEEQGHPLLVMDYVAGES' A
#
# COMPACT_ATOMS: atom_id res chain seq x y z
N ARG A 1 -1.97 -3.43 -13.85
CA ARG A 1 -2.13 -1.96 -13.65
C ARG A 1 -3.50 -1.68 -13.04
N GLY A 2 -3.60 -1.48 -11.72
CA GLY A 2 -4.86 -1.14 -11.04
C GLY A 2 -5.03 0.37 -10.90
N GLY A 3 -6.16 0.90 -11.38
CA GLY A 3 -6.34 2.29 -11.82
C GLY A 3 -6.34 3.45 -10.81
N MET A 4 -5.56 3.42 -9.72
CA MET A 4 -5.50 4.52 -8.75
C MET A 4 -4.09 4.85 -8.22
N GLY A 5 -3.02 4.42 -8.90
CA GLY A 5 -1.67 4.72 -8.41
C GLY A 5 -0.55 3.94 -9.09
N VAL A 6 0.68 4.20 -8.64
CA VAL A 6 1.89 3.48 -9.04
C VAL A 6 2.31 2.57 -7.90
N VAL A 7 2.76 1.35 -8.24
CA VAL A 7 3.31 0.41 -7.27
C VAL A 7 4.81 0.31 -7.49
N TYR A 8 5.59 0.54 -6.44
CA TYR A 8 7.03 0.44 -6.42
C TYR A 8 7.45 -0.79 -5.63
N ARG A 9 8.50 -1.48 -6.09
CA ARG A 9 9.29 -2.37 -5.22
C ARG A 9 10.27 -1.51 -4.43
N ALA A 10 10.30 -1.71 -3.12
CA ALA A 10 11.22 -1.03 -2.21
C ALA A 10 11.85 -2.01 -1.22
N ARG A 11 12.87 -1.55 -0.52
CA ARG A 11 13.58 -2.29 0.53
C ARG A 11 13.33 -1.61 1.86
N GLU A 12 12.81 -2.32 2.85
CA GLU A 12 12.74 -1.81 4.21
C GLU A 12 14.14 -1.86 4.83
N PRO A 13 14.81 -0.73 5.08
CA PRO A 13 16.23 -0.71 5.44
C PRO A 13 16.53 -1.38 6.78
N ARG A 14 15.61 -1.32 7.76
CA ARG A 14 15.85 -1.88 9.09
C ARG A 14 15.69 -3.39 9.13
N LEU A 15 14.74 -3.91 8.36
CA LEU A 15 14.43 -5.34 8.30
C LEU A 15 15.20 -6.05 7.19
N GLN A 16 15.75 -5.30 6.23
CA GLN A 16 16.36 -5.83 5.02
C GLN A 16 15.40 -6.82 4.34
N THR A 17 14.16 -6.40 4.12
CA THR A 17 13.14 -7.17 3.41
C THR A 17 12.54 -6.36 2.29
N ASP A 18 12.10 -7.03 1.23
CA ASP A 18 11.43 -6.38 0.12
C ASP A 18 9.96 -6.12 0.46
N VAL A 19 9.49 -4.94 0.08
CA VAL A 19 8.09 -4.51 0.24
C VAL A 19 7.59 -3.93 -1.08
N ALA A 20 6.28 -3.96 -1.28
CA ALA A 20 5.63 -3.20 -2.33
C ALA A 20 4.96 -1.97 -1.73
N ILE A 21 5.15 -0.82 -2.37
CA ILE A 21 4.59 0.47 -1.95
C ILE A 21 3.65 0.95 -3.05
N LYS A 22 2.36 1.02 -2.76
CA LYS A 22 1.37 1.64 -3.65
C LYS A 22 1.20 3.10 -3.27
N VAL A 23 1.56 4.00 -4.18
CA VAL A 23 1.38 5.45 -4.02
C VAL A 23 0.16 5.88 -4.81
N VAL A 24 -0.77 6.57 -4.16
CA VAL A 24 -1.94 7.15 -4.81
C VAL A 24 -1.55 8.49 -5.42
N LEU A 25 -1.59 8.58 -6.74
CA LEU A 25 -1.24 9.81 -7.45
C LEU A 25 -2.44 10.76 -7.50
N GLY A 26 -2.15 12.06 -7.37
CA GLY A 26 -3.16 13.12 -7.35
C GLY A 26 -3.72 13.40 -5.95
N ALA A 27 -4.43 14.53 -5.84
CA ALA A 27 -5.08 14.91 -4.60
C ALA A 27 -6.34 14.07 -4.41
N LEU A 28 -6.42 13.35 -3.29
CA LEU A 28 -7.67 12.73 -2.85
C LEU A 28 -8.55 13.80 -2.20
N THR A 29 -9.85 13.73 -2.48
CA THR A 29 -10.82 14.46 -1.66
C THR A 29 -10.78 13.93 -0.21
N PRO A 30 -11.20 14.73 0.79
CA PRO A 30 -11.25 14.26 2.18
C PRO A 30 -12.00 12.93 2.35
N ASP A 31 -13.13 12.76 1.65
CA ASP A 31 -13.91 11.52 1.69
C ASP A 31 -13.17 10.33 1.05
N ALA A 32 -12.49 10.56 -0.07
CA ALA A 32 -11.70 9.52 -0.72
C ALA A 32 -10.50 9.10 0.14
N ARG A 33 -9.87 10.06 0.83
CA ARG A 33 -8.79 9.78 1.80
C ARG A 33 -9.31 8.97 2.99
N ALA A 34 -10.42 9.38 3.61
CA ALA A 34 -11.02 8.64 4.72
C ALA A 34 -11.41 7.21 4.32
N ARG A 35 -11.95 7.04 3.10
CA ARG A 35 -12.25 5.72 2.54
C ARG A 35 -10.99 4.89 2.31
N PHE A 36 -9.94 5.47 1.73
CA PHE A 36 -8.66 4.79 1.50
C PHE A 36 -8.07 4.27 2.82
N GLU A 37 -8.03 5.11 3.86
CA GLU A 37 -7.54 4.71 5.18
C GLU A 37 -8.40 3.61 5.81
N ARG A 38 -9.73 3.69 5.68
CA ARG A 38 -10.65 2.67 6.17
C ARG A 38 -10.43 1.32 5.48
N GLU A 39 -10.32 1.31 4.15
CA GLU A 39 -10.07 0.09 3.37
C GLU A 39 -8.72 -0.52 3.74
N ALA A 40 -7.67 0.30 3.86
CA ALA A 40 -6.36 -0.17 4.27
C ALA A 40 -6.34 -0.78 5.68
N ARG A 41 -7.05 -0.17 6.64
CA ARG A 41 -7.21 -0.73 8.00
C ARG A 41 -7.97 -2.05 8.01
N ALA A 42 -8.96 -2.21 7.14
CA ALA A 42 -9.66 -3.49 6.98
C ALA A 42 -8.73 -4.55 6.39
N CYS A 43 -7.99 -4.23 5.33
CA CYS A 43 -7.01 -5.14 4.72
C CYS A 43 -5.89 -5.55 5.68
N ALA A 44 -5.42 -4.64 6.56
CA ALA A 44 -4.40 -4.95 7.56
C ALA A 44 -4.85 -5.98 8.61
N GLN A 45 -6.16 -6.17 8.80
CA GLN A 45 -6.71 -7.19 9.70
C GLN A 45 -6.82 -8.57 9.04
N LEU A 46 -6.78 -8.64 7.71
CA LEU A 46 -6.85 -9.90 6.98
C LEU A 46 -5.48 -10.57 6.96
N ARG A 47 -5.43 -11.82 7.44
CA ARG A 47 -4.23 -12.67 7.39
C ARG A 47 -4.61 -13.99 6.75
N HIS A 48 -4.11 -14.21 5.53
CA HIS A 48 -4.37 -15.45 4.80
C HIS A 48 -3.19 -15.72 3.85
N PRO A 49 -2.75 -16.98 3.66
CA PRO A 49 -1.61 -17.31 2.79
C PRO A 49 -1.77 -16.84 1.34
N ASN A 50 -3.00 -16.67 0.87
CA ASN A 50 -3.31 -16.23 -0.51
C ASN A 50 -3.69 -14.74 -0.63
N LEU A 51 -3.46 -13.94 0.42
CA LEU A 51 -3.72 -12.49 0.39
C LEU A 51 -2.44 -11.71 0.65
N VAL A 52 -2.23 -10.66 -0.14
CA VAL A 52 -1.15 -9.69 0.12
C VAL A 52 -1.48 -8.95 1.41
N ARG A 53 -0.59 -9.04 2.39
CA ARG A 53 -0.75 -8.37 3.68
C ARG A 53 -0.38 -6.90 3.58
N VAL A 54 -1.24 -6.05 4.09
CA VAL A 54 -0.92 -4.64 4.35
C VAL A 54 -0.11 -4.56 5.64
N VAL A 55 1.07 -3.96 5.58
CA VAL A 55 1.96 -3.78 6.74
C VAL A 55 1.85 -2.39 7.35
N ALA A 56 1.67 -1.36 6.52
CA ALA A 56 1.56 0.01 7.01
C ALA A 56 0.81 0.94 6.04
N LEU A 57 0.31 2.03 6.61
CA LEU A 57 -0.12 3.23 5.90
C LEU A 57 0.93 4.33 6.12
N GLY A 58 1.11 5.18 5.13
CA GLY A 58 1.97 6.35 5.24
C GLY A 58 1.54 7.46 4.30
N GLU A 59 2.35 8.49 4.26
CA GLU A 59 2.20 9.62 3.35
C GLU A 59 3.58 10.10 2.93
N GLU A 60 3.75 10.42 1.65
CA GLU A 60 4.96 11.03 1.10
C GLU A 60 4.57 12.23 0.24
N GLN A 61 5.09 13.41 0.56
CA GLN A 61 4.79 14.66 -0.17
C GLN A 61 3.28 14.93 -0.34
N GLY A 62 2.46 14.58 0.66
CA GLY A 62 1.00 14.73 0.61
C GLY A 62 0.27 13.61 -0.14
N HIS A 63 1.00 12.66 -0.74
CA HIS A 63 0.43 11.50 -1.40
C HIS A 63 0.30 10.32 -0.42
N PRO A 64 -0.92 9.83 -0.15
CA PRO A 64 -1.10 8.67 0.70
C PRO A 64 -0.53 7.42 0.03
N LEU A 65 0.14 6.60 0.83
CA LEU A 65 0.77 5.37 0.39
C LEU A 65 0.39 4.17 1.26
N LEU A 66 0.41 3.00 0.65
CA LEU A 66 0.16 1.71 1.27
C LEU A 66 1.40 0.84 1.14
N VAL A 67 1.94 0.39 2.27
CA VAL A 67 3.05 -0.56 2.30
C VAL A 67 2.47 -1.96 2.50
N MET A 68 2.94 -2.90 1.70
CA MET A 68 2.45 -4.27 1.65
C MET A 68 3.60 -5.25 1.42
N ASP A 69 3.38 -6.52 1.79
CA ASP A 69 4.35 -7.58 1.52
C ASP A 69 4.62 -7.66 0.01
N TYR A 70 5.90 -7.74 -0.37
CA TYR A 70 6.29 -7.94 -1.77
C TYR A 70 6.07 -9.39 -2.16
N VAL A 71 5.24 -9.62 -3.17
CA VAL A 71 5.05 -10.94 -3.79
C VAL A 71 5.77 -10.94 -5.13
N ALA A 72 6.74 -11.84 -5.30
CA ALA A 72 7.41 -12.03 -6.56
C ALA A 72 6.45 -12.72 -7.55
N GLY A 73 6.15 -12.05 -8.65
CA GLY A 73 5.29 -12.57 -9.72
C GLY A 73 4.96 -11.47 -10.72
N GLU A 74 4.54 -11.89 -11.92
CA GLU A 74 4.02 -10.99 -12.95
C GLU A 74 2.50 -10.93 -12.83
N SER A 75 1.92 -9.73 -12.99
CA SER A 75 0.47 -9.48 -12.92
C SER A 75 -0.13 -9.17 -14.27
#